data_AF-A0A379FI24-F1
#
_entry.id   AF-A0A379FI24-F1
#
_cell.length_a   1.000
_cell.length_b   1.000
_cell.length_c   1.000
_cell.angle_alpha   90.00
_cell.angle_beta   90.00
_cell.angle_gamma   90.00
#
_symmetry.space_group_name_H-M   'P 1'
#
loop_
_entity.id
_entity.type
_entity.pdbx_description
1 polymer ?
#
loop_
_entity_poly.entity_id
_entity_poly.type
_entity_poly.pdbx_seq_one_letter_code
_entity_poly.pdbx_strand_id
1 'polypeptide(L)'
;MDADHSCRQRHVSLAIAYNVWLYWLNTHDHQFMEQYGLELLNDITLFWLDQCQWDEGDQRFHINGVMGPDEFHEKYADSLEGGLKDNAYTNLMVVLVV
;
A
#
# COMPACT_ATOMS: atom_id res chain seq x y z
N MET A 1 10.43 -7.08 -25.96
CA MET A 1 9.72 -5.98 -25.29
C MET A 1 9.77 -6.32 -23.83
N ASP A 2 10.33 -5.45 -23.00
CA ASP A 2 10.35 -5.69 -21.55
C ASP A 2 8.91 -5.80 -21.04
N ALA A 3 8.70 -6.66 -20.04
CA ALA A 3 7.38 -6.89 -19.48
C ALA A 3 6.95 -5.70 -18.62
N ASP A 4 5.74 -5.20 -18.84
CA ASP A 4 5.11 -4.16 -18.01
C ASP A 4 4.75 -4.73 -16.63
N HIS A 5 5.16 -4.02 -15.56
CA HIS A 5 4.90 -4.38 -14.17
C HIS A 5 4.03 -3.36 -13.42
N SER A 6 3.37 -2.43 -14.13
CA SER A 6 2.42 -1.45 -13.57
C SER A 6 1.32 -2.07 -12.70
N CYS A 7 0.94 -3.33 -12.94
CA CYS A 7 -0.01 -4.07 -12.12
C CYS A 7 0.41 -4.25 -10.65
N ARG A 8 1.68 -3.95 -10.32
CA ARG A 8 2.23 -3.98 -8.96
C ARG A 8 2.12 -2.63 -8.24
N GLN A 9 1.64 -1.58 -8.89
CA GLN A 9 1.30 -0.31 -8.23
C GLN A 9 0.01 -0.46 -7.44
N ARG A 10 0.14 -0.81 -6.17
CA ARG A 10 -1.02 -0.99 -5.27
C ARG A 10 -1.27 0.21 -4.36
N HIS A 11 -0.36 1.19 -4.35
CA HIS A 11 -0.39 2.34 -3.44
C HIS A 11 -1.58 3.29 -3.67
N VAL A 12 -2.32 3.16 -4.78
CA VAL A 12 -3.59 3.88 -4.99
C VAL A 12 -4.60 3.60 -3.88
N SER A 13 -4.65 2.36 -3.37
CA SER A 13 -5.51 2.01 -2.23
C SER A 13 -5.14 2.79 -0.97
N LEU A 14 -3.83 2.95 -0.70
CA LEU A 14 -3.34 3.74 0.43
C LEU A 14 -3.67 5.23 0.27
N ALA A 15 -3.61 5.76 -0.95
CA ALA A 15 -4.04 7.12 -1.23
C ALA A 15 -5.54 7.31 -0.96
N ILE A 16 -6.38 6.32 -1.31
CA ILE A 16 -7.81 6.34 -0.98
C ILE A 16 -8.01 6.37 0.54
N ALA A 17 -7.36 5.46 1.29
CA ALA A 17 -7.45 5.43 2.74
C ALA A 17 -7.03 6.75 3.39
N TYR A 18 -5.91 7.33 2.94
CA TYR A 18 -5.45 8.63 3.40
C TYR A 18 -6.47 9.74 3.14
N ASN A 19 -7.06 9.77 1.95
CA ASN A 19 -8.07 10.77 1.60
C ASN A 19 -9.36 10.61 2.39
N VAL A 20 -9.79 9.37 2.68
CA VAL A 20 -10.95 9.09 3.56
C VAL A 20 -10.69 9.62 4.97
N TRP A 21 -9.51 9.31 5.53
CA TRP A 21 -9.13 9.81 6.86
C TRP A 21 -9.04 11.33 6.89
N LEU A 22 -8.37 11.93 5.90
CA LEU A 22 -8.21 13.38 5.79
C LEU A 22 -9.56 14.07 5.61
N TYR A 23 -10.46 13.51 4.80
CA TYR A 23 -11.81 14.03 4.63
C TYR A 23 -12.53 14.11 5.97
N TRP A 24 -12.59 13.01 6.72
CA TRP A 24 -13.25 12.99 8.03
C TRP A 24 -12.60 13.96 9.02
N LEU A 25 -11.26 14.07 9.02
CA LEU A 25 -10.54 15.00 9.89
C LEU A 25 -10.93 16.46 9.63
N ASN A 26 -11.23 16.82 8.38
CA ASN A 26 -11.58 18.19 7.99
C ASN A 26 -13.09 18.50 8.11
N THR A 27 -13.96 17.51 7.96
CA THR A 27 -15.41 17.73 7.93
C THR A 27 -16.14 17.26 9.19
N HIS A 28 -15.54 16.34 9.93
CA HIS A 28 -16.19 15.56 10.99
C HIS A 28 -17.50 14.89 10.52
N ASP A 29 -17.57 14.49 9.25
CA ASP A 29 -18.73 13.78 8.69
C ASP A 29 -18.75 12.32 9.21
N HIS A 30 -19.34 12.14 10.39
CA HIS A 30 -19.52 10.83 11.01
C HIS A 30 -20.46 9.92 10.22
N GLN A 31 -21.46 10.49 9.54
CA GLN A 31 -22.40 9.71 8.75
C GLN A 31 -21.70 9.03 7.57
N PHE A 32 -20.83 9.76 6.86
CA PHE A 32 -20.00 9.20 5.80
C PHE A 32 -19.11 8.05 6.33
N MET A 33 -18.47 8.25 7.48
CA MET A 33 -17.61 7.23 8.07
C MET A 33 -18.38 5.96 8.43
N GLU A 34 -19.54 6.09 9.09
CA GLU A 34 -20.38 4.96 9.48
C GLU A 34 -20.95 4.20 8.28
N GLN A 35 -21.32 4.92 7.21
CA GLN A 35 -21.97 4.31 6.05
C GLN A 35 -20.99 3.76 5.01
N TYR A 36 -19.79 4.33 4.89
CA TYR A 36 -18.85 4.01 3.80
C TYR A 36 -17.39 4.01 4.23
N GLY A 37 -16.96 5.02 4.98
CA GLY A 37 -15.53 5.26 5.24
C GLY A 37 -14.86 4.12 6.03
N LEU A 38 -15.54 3.58 7.04
CA LEU A 38 -14.99 2.49 7.85
C LEU A 38 -14.84 1.18 7.07
N GLU A 39 -15.81 0.84 6.21
CA GLU A 39 -15.72 -0.34 5.34
C GLU A 39 -14.54 -0.22 4.37
N LEU A 40 -14.41 0.93 3.71
CA LEU A 40 -13.29 1.22 2.82
C LEU A 40 -11.94 1.09 3.51
N LEU A 41 -11.79 1.70 4.70
CA LEU A 41 -10.54 1.61 5.47
C LEU A 41 -10.25 0.17 5.86
N ASN A 42 -11.24 -0.56 6.39
CA ASN A 42 -11.08 -1.94 6.82
C ASN A 42 -10.63 -2.87 5.67
N ASP A 43 -11.25 -2.76 4.51
CA ASP A 43 -10.91 -3.61 3.36
C ASP A 43 -9.51 -3.31 2.82
N ILE A 44 -9.10 -2.03 2.83
CA ILE A 44 -7.73 -1.63 2.46
C ILE A 44 -6.73 -2.16 3.50
N THR A 45 -7.03 -2.05 4.80
CA THR A 45 -6.19 -2.60 5.87
C THR A 45 -6.01 -4.10 5.71
N LEU A 46 -7.10 -4.86 5.49
CA LEU A 46 -7.04 -6.31 5.31
C LEU A 46 -6.23 -6.71 4.07
N PHE A 47 -6.39 -5.97 2.96
CA PHE A 47 -5.56 -6.18 1.78
C PHE A 47 -4.07 -6.03 2.10
N TRP A 48 -3.66 -4.96 2.80
CA TRP A 48 -2.25 -4.73 3.09
C TRP A 48 -1.68 -5.65 4.17
N LEU A 49 -2.49 -6.08 5.13
CA LEU A 49 -2.09 -7.10 6.10
C LEU A 49 -1.72 -8.43 5.42
N ASP A 50 -2.47 -8.84 4.38
CA ASP A 50 -2.18 -10.04 3.59
C ASP A 50 -0.87 -9.92 2.78
N GLN A 51 -0.47 -8.69 2.41
CA GLN A 51 0.78 -8.44 1.68
C GLN A 51 2.02 -8.38 2.59
N CYS A 52 1.85 -8.20 3.90
CA CYS A 52 2.95 -8.14 4.86
C CYS A 52 3.49 -9.54 5.19
N GLN A 53 4.81 -9.70 5.09
CA GLN A 53 5.50 -10.95 5.40
C GLN A 53 6.46 -10.76 6.57
N TRP A 54 6.33 -11.58 7.62
CA TRP A 54 7.26 -11.59 8.74
C TRP A 54 8.57 -12.29 8.35
N ASP A 55 9.70 -11.67 8.68
CA ASP A 55 11.04 -12.25 8.53
C ASP A 55 11.66 -12.49 9.92
N GLU A 56 11.92 -13.75 10.24
CA GLU A 56 12.53 -14.16 11.51
C GLU A 56 14.00 -13.71 11.63
N GLY A 57 14.68 -13.45 10.51
CA GLY A 57 16.09 -13.09 10.47
C GLY A 57 16.37 -11.67 11.00
N ASP A 58 15.48 -10.72 10.69
CA ASP A 58 15.62 -9.34 11.15
C ASP A 58 14.49 -8.87 12.09
N GLN A 59 13.51 -9.76 12.37
CA GLN A 59 12.36 -9.53 13.25
C GLN A 59 11.49 -8.35 12.78
N ARG A 60 11.23 -8.28 11.47
CA ARG A 60 10.45 -7.22 10.84
C ARG A 60 9.43 -7.77 9.85
N PHE A 61 8.42 -6.95 9.55
CA PHE A 61 7.53 -7.17 8.42
C PHE A 61 8.09 -6.49 7.18
N HIS A 62 8.00 -7.20 6.06
CA HIS A 62 8.37 -6.69 4.74
C HIS A 62 7.19 -6.72 3.79
N ILE A 63 7.23 -5.82 2.81
CA ILE A 63 6.30 -5.81 1.69
C ILE A 63 7.11 -6.01 0.42
N ASN A 64 6.82 -7.10 -0.28
CA ASN A 64 7.56 -7.55 -1.46
C ASN A 64 6.71 -7.38 -2.73
N GLY A 65 7.38 -7.25 -3.88
CA GLY A 65 6.70 -7.32 -5.17
C GLY A 65 5.84 -6.11 -5.50
N VAL A 66 6.13 -4.95 -4.92
CA VAL A 66 5.37 -3.70 -5.16
C VAL A 66 6.12 -2.74 -6.05
N MET A 67 5.37 -1.92 -6.79
CA MET A 67 5.90 -0.77 -7.52
C MET A 67 5.47 0.49 -6.79
N GLY A 68 6.44 1.36 -6.48
CA GLY A 68 6.16 2.64 -5.83
C GLY A 68 5.63 3.69 -6.81
N PRO A 69 5.46 4.94 -6.34
CA PRO A 69 5.03 6.05 -7.19
C PRO A 69 6.02 6.42 -8.31
N ASP A 70 7.31 6.08 -8.13
CA ASP A 70 8.31 6.23 -9.18
C ASP A 70 8.19 5.07 -10.18
N GLU A 71 7.62 5.38 -11.34
CA GLU A 71 7.26 4.38 -12.32
C GLU A 71 8.45 3.82 -13.12
N PHE A 72 9.62 4.45 -13.03
CA PHE A 72 10.80 3.93 -13.73
C PHE A 72 11.44 2.72 -13.02
N HIS A 73 11.08 2.49 -11.76
CA HIS A 73 11.64 1.42 -10.94
C HIS A 73 10.63 0.29 -10.71
N GLU A 74 10.47 -0.52 -11.76
CA GLU A 74 9.54 -1.65 -11.81
C GLU A 74 10.12 -2.96 -11.26
N LYS A 75 11.45 -3.07 -11.18
CA LYS A 75 12.19 -4.25 -10.69
C LYS A 75 13.65 -3.90 -10.40
N TYR A 76 14.37 -4.78 -9.72
CA TYR A 76 15.84 -4.69 -9.61
C TYR A 76 16.51 -5.03 -10.95
N ALA A 77 17.66 -4.41 -11.23
CA ALA A 77 18.38 -4.54 -12.51
C ALA A 77 18.67 -6.00 -12.90
N ASP A 78 19.05 -6.83 -11.93
CA ASP A 78 19.41 -8.24 -12.15
C ASP A 78 18.26 -9.22 -11.84
N SER A 79 17.03 -8.72 -11.60
CA SER A 79 15.88 -9.56 -11.27
C SER A 79 15.09 -10.00 -12.51
N LEU A 80 14.75 -11.28 -12.53
CA LEU A 80 13.77 -11.84 -13.47
C LEU A 80 12.33 -11.59 -13.02
N GLU A 81 12.11 -11.35 -11.73
CA GLU A 81 10.81 -11.05 -11.15
C GLU A 81 10.60 -9.54 -11.02
N GLY A 82 9.37 -9.09 -11.27
CA GLY A 82 8.98 -7.70 -11.11
C GLY A 82 8.64 -7.33 -9.67
N GLY A 83 8.76 -6.04 -9.36
CA GLY A 83 8.48 -5.44 -8.06
C GLY A 83 9.72 -5.23 -7.20
N LEU A 84 9.58 -4.30 -6.26
CA LEU A 84 10.57 -3.91 -5.28
C LEU A 84 10.21 -4.49 -3.91
N LYS A 85 11.22 -4.74 -3.09
CA LYS A 85 11.08 -5.00 -1.66
C LYS A 85 11.20 -3.68 -0.90
N ASP A 86 10.31 -3.47 0.07
CA ASP A 86 10.33 -2.35 1.00
C ASP A 86 10.40 -0.97 0.34
N ASN A 87 9.53 -0.73 -0.65
CA ASN A 87 9.38 0.61 -1.19
C ASN A 87 8.99 1.58 -0.06
N ALA A 88 9.83 2.60 0.19
CA ALA A 88 9.69 3.48 1.35
C ALA A 88 8.33 4.18 1.43
N TYR A 89 7.80 4.65 0.29
CA TYR A 89 6.49 5.28 0.24
C TYR A 89 5.38 4.30 0.63
N THR A 90 5.39 3.12 0.02
CA THR A 90 4.40 2.06 0.32
C THR A 90 4.44 1.66 1.79
N ASN A 91 5.61 1.34 2.34
CA ASN A 91 5.72 0.89 3.74
C ASN A 91 5.27 1.96 4.73
N LEU A 92 5.65 3.23 4.53
CA LEU A 92 5.22 4.32 5.39
C LEU A 92 3.70 4.54 5.35
N MET A 93 3.10 4.45 4.17
CA MET A 93 1.66 4.61 4.00
C MET A 93 0.86 3.44 4.57
N VAL A 94 1.41 2.21 4.56
CA VAL A 94 0.78 1.05 5.21
C VAL A 94 0.70 1.24 6.73
N VAL A 95 1.79 1.71 7.36
CA VAL A 95 1.81 1.98 8.82
C VAL A 95 0.79 3.03 9.25
N LEU A 96 0.34 3.90 8.33
CA LEU A 96 -0.70 4.88 8.63
C LEU A 96 -2.11 4.24 8.68
N VAL A 97 -2.32 3.16 7.94
CA VAL A 97 -3.63 2.54 7.72
C VAL A 97 -3.82 1.25 8.53
N VAL A 98 -2.71 0.57 8.89
CA VAL A 98 -2.66 -0.65 9.72
C VAL A 98 -2.30 -0.29 11.16
#